data_AF-A0A8S0UWQ8-F1
#
_entry.id   AF-A0A8S0UWQ8-F1
#
_cell.length_a   1.000
_cell.length_b   1.000
_cell.length_c   1.000
_cell.angle_alpha   90.00
_cell.angle_beta   90.00
_cell.angle_gamma   90.00
#
_symmetry.space_group_name_H-M   'P 1'
#
loop_
_entity.id
_entity.type
_entity.pdbx_description
1 polymer ?
#
loop_
_entity_poly.entity_id
_entity_poly.type
_entity_poly.pdbx_seq_one_letter_code
_entity_poly.pdbx_strand_id
1 'polypeptide(L)'
;MALRLSSIVSSTVIRRRLPLVGAFCVLSLGLSNLCPYISFSSKTGCAQSLPLVPRLRSQHRNNHCIKMETNSKTVPCIVVYVTVPNKEAGKKLAESIVKERLAACVNRVPGVESVYEWKGEIQTDSEELLIIKTRESLLDALTEHVRKNHEYEVPEVIALPITGGNLPYLEWLRNSTRD
;
A
#
# COMPACT_ATOMS: atom_id res chain seq x y z
N MET A 1 61.62 32.88 5.83
CA MET A 1 60.77 32.72 4.64
C MET A 1 59.32 32.72 5.11
N ALA A 2 58.64 33.86 4.95
CA ALA A 2 57.21 34.06 5.17
C ALA A 2 56.41 33.12 4.23
N LEU A 3 55.17 32.71 4.49
CA LEU A 3 53.92 33.49 4.55
C LEU A 3 52.83 32.62 5.22
N ARG A 4 52.17 33.10 6.28
CA ARG A 4 50.78 33.64 6.26
C ARG A 4 49.75 32.79 5.51
N LEU A 5 48.83 32.16 6.24
CA LEU A 5 47.41 32.15 5.87
C LEU A 5 46.57 32.45 7.12
N SER A 6 45.73 33.45 6.95
CA SER A 6 44.92 34.15 7.95
C SER A 6 43.58 33.45 8.21
N SER A 7 43.16 33.57 9.46
CA SER A 7 41.81 33.35 10.01
C SER A 7 40.73 34.21 9.36
N ILE A 8 39.52 33.67 9.12
CA ILE A 8 38.25 34.41 9.26
C ILE A 8 37.19 33.47 9.85
N VAL A 9 36.74 33.81 11.06
CA VAL A 9 35.47 33.43 11.68
C VAL A 9 34.37 34.27 11.04
N SER A 10 33.20 33.71 10.71
CA SER A 10 32.00 34.53 10.51
C SER A 10 30.69 33.76 10.77
N SER A 11 30.07 34.15 11.90
CA SER A 11 28.66 34.20 12.31
C SER A 11 27.55 33.46 11.54
N THR A 12 26.86 32.62 12.31
CA THR A 12 25.40 32.45 12.46
C THR A 12 24.51 33.50 11.78
N VAL A 13 23.60 33.09 10.88
CA VAL A 13 22.25 33.68 10.76
C VAL A 13 21.25 32.60 10.37
N ILE A 14 20.48 32.20 11.39
CA ILE A 14 19.23 31.45 11.32
C ILE A 14 18.18 32.36 10.66
N ARG A 15 17.56 31.93 9.55
CA ARG A 15 16.31 32.54 9.05
C ARG A 15 15.15 31.57 9.25
N ARG A 16 14.52 31.69 10.43
CA ARG A 16 13.18 31.18 10.71
C ARG A 16 12.16 31.98 9.87
N ARG A 17 11.37 31.31 9.03
CA ARG A 17 10.11 31.86 8.52
C ARG A 17 8.98 31.27 9.35
N LEU A 18 8.36 32.11 10.16
CA LEU A 18 7.11 31.81 10.87
C LEU A 18 5.94 31.75 9.88
N PRO A 19 4.95 30.86 10.09
CA PRO A 19 3.71 30.87 9.33
C PRO A 19 2.77 31.99 9.84
N LEU A 20 2.17 32.72 8.90
CA LEU A 20 1.15 33.73 9.16
C LEU A 20 -0.16 33.07 9.58
N VAL A 21 -0.65 33.53 10.73
CA VAL A 21 -1.95 33.25 11.32
C VAL A 21 -3.05 33.78 10.40
N GLY A 22 -4.03 32.93 10.08
CA GLY A 22 -5.23 33.28 9.36
C GLY A 22 -6.43 32.55 9.95
N ALA A 23 -6.85 32.96 11.15
CA ALA A 23 -8.15 32.61 11.71
C ALA A 23 -9.23 33.39 10.97
N PHE A 24 -10.21 32.70 10.38
CA PHE A 24 -11.50 33.30 10.05
C PHE A 24 -12.64 32.46 10.62
N CYS A 25 -13.49 33.17 11.34
CA CYS A 25 -14.62 32.73 12.12
C CYS A 25 -15.80 32.18 11.29
N VAL A 26 -16.34 31.06 11.78
CA VAL A 26 -17.73 30.79 12.23
C VAL A 26 -18.95 31.23 11.38
N LEU A 27 -19.95 30.33 11.40
CA LEU A 27 -21.42 30.46 11.27
C LEU A 27 -21.98 29.96 9.93
N SER A 28 -22.54 28.75 9.84
CA SER A 28 -23.83 28.24 10.38
C SER A 28 -24.95 28.28 9.34
N LEU A 29 -25.86 27.29 9.44
CA LEU A 29 -27.19 27.14 8.81
C LEU A 29 -27.15 26.43 7.43
N GLY A 30 -27.94 25.39 7.15
CA GLY A 30 -29.04 24.80 7.90
C GLY A 30 -29.55 23.48 7.29
N LEU A 31 -30.30 22.74 8.12
CA LEU A 31 -31.10 21.58 7.76
C LEU A 31 -32.29 21.97 6.86
N SER A 32 -32.59 21.12 5.87
CA SER A 32 -33.97 20.73 5.50
C SER A 32 -33.90 19.66 4.39
N ASN A 33 -34.14 18.37 4.66
CA ASN A 33 -35.43 17.66 4.74
C ASN A 33 -36.24 17.54 3.43
N LEU A 34 -36.57 16.27 3.10
CA LEU A 34 -37.81 15.74 2.49
C LEU A 34 -37.86 15.45 0.97
N CYS A 35 -37.93 14.14 0.66
CA CYS A 35 -38.77 13.55 -0.40
C CYS A 35 -40.24 14.04 -0.23
N PRO A 36 -41.10 14.09 -1.27
CA PRO A 36 -41.81 12.86 -1.69
C PRO A 36 -42.51 12.83 -3.09
N TYR A 37 -43.12 11.66 -3.38
CA TYR A 37 -44.32 11.37 -4.20
C TYR A 37 -44.29 11.31 -5.75
N ILE A 38 -44.42 10.06 -6.22
CA ILE A 38 -45.45 9.49 -7.13
C ILE A 38 -46.36 10.51 -7.85
N SER A 39 -46.52 10.34 -9.16
CA SER A 39 -47.81 10.56 -9.84
C SER A 39 -47.97 9.71 -11.09
N PHE A 40 -49.23 9.31 -11.28
CA PHE A 40 -49.81 8.30 -12.14
C PHE A 40 -50.77 9.02 -13.10
N SER A 41 -50.74 8.77 -14.42
CA SER A 41 -51.86 8.97 -15.36
C SER A 41 -51.38 8.77 -16.82
N SER A 42 -52.16 8.40 -17.84
CA SER A 42 -53.36 7.60 -18.05
C SER A 42 -53.62 7.60 -19.58
N LYS A 43 -53.89 6.42 -20.16
CA LYS A 43 -54.72 6.12 -21.36
C LYS A 43 -54.19 6.67 -22.73
N THR A 44 -54.41 6.08 -23.91
CA THR A 44 -55.55 5.34 -24.52
C THR A 44 -55.09 4.52 -25.76
N GLY A 45 -55.80 3.44 -26.14
CA GLY A 45 -56.20 3.25 -27.55
C GLY A 45 -55.81 1.97 -28.33
N CYS A 46 -56.82 1.10 -28.49
CA CYS A 46 -57.20 0.30 -29.69
C CYS A 46 -56.34 -0.88 -30.21
N ALA A 47 -57.00 -1.74 -30.99
CA ALA A 47 -56.80 -3.18 -31.11
C ALA A 47 -56.36 -3.66 -32.51
N GLN A 48 -55.92 -4.94 -32.54
CA GLN A 48 -55.92 -5.92 -33.64
C GLN A 48 -54.99 -5.71 -34.86
N SER A 49 -53.95 -6.58 -34.97
CA SER A 49 -53.72 -7.48 -36.13
C SER A 49 -52.36 -8.21 -36.02
N LEU A 50 -52.36 -9.55 -36.10
CA LEU A 50 -51.20 -10.36 -36.53
C LEU A 50 -51.14 -10.32 -38.09
N PRO A 51 -50.02 -10.63 -38.80
CA PRO A 51 -49.09 -11.72 -38.46
C PRO A 51 -47.62 -11.64 -38.97
N LEU A 52 -46.86 -12.72 -38.68
CA LEU A 52 -45.77 -13.34 -39.48
C LEU A 52 -44.28 -12.81 -39.39
N VAL A 53 -43.41 -13.69 -38.85
CA VAL A 53 -41.96 -13.98 -39.18
C VAL A 53 -40.83 -13.09 -38.58
N PRO A 54 -39.58 -13.57 -38.36
CA PRO A 54 -39.05 -14.91 -38.08
C PRO A 54 -38.39 -15.04 -36.69
N ARG A 55 -38.32 -16.31 -36.29
CA ARG A 55 -37.51 -16.92 -35.23
C ARG A 55 -36.01 -16.57 -35.38
N LEU A 56 -35.56 -15.47 -34.78
CA LEU A 56 -34.14 -15.23 -34.55
C LEU A 56 -33.69 -16.10 -33.38
N ARG A 57 -33.11 -17.23 -33.76
CA ARG A 57 -32.33 -18.15 -32.92
C ARG A 57 -31.24 -17.31 -32.26
N SER A 58 -31.48 -16.86 -31.03
CA SER A 58 -30.44 -16.31 -30.17
C SER A 58 -29.34 -17.37 -30.11
N GLN A 59 -28.20 -17.07 -30.72
CA GLN A 59 -26.97 -17.80 -30.45
C GLN A 59 -26.78 -17.71 -28.96
N HIS A 60 -27.02 -18.84 -28.29
CA HIS A 60 -26.59 -19.08 -26.94
C HIS A 60 -25.07 -18.87 -26.98
N ARG A 61 -24.64 -17.62 -26.76
CA ARG A 61 -23.29 -17.32 -26.35
C ARG A 61 -23.15 -18.17 -25.10
N ASN A 62 -22.34 -19.20 -25.21
CA ASN A 62 -21.76 -19.88 -24.06
C ASN A 62 -21.07 -18.78 -23.26
N ASN A 63 -21.82 -18.13 -22.38
CA ASN A 63 -21.28 -17.51 -21.20
C ASN A 63 -20.82 -18.70 -20.38
N HIS A 64 -19.66 -19.23 -20.77
CA HIS A 64 -18.81 -19.95 -19.85
C HIS A 64 -18.50 -18.92 -18.77
N CYS A 65 -19.37 -18.88 -17.77
CA CYS A 65 -18.97 -18.54 -16.43
C CYS A 65 -17.77 -19.46 -16.21
N ILE A 66 -16.58 -18.88 -16.32
CA ILE A 66 -15.36 -19.53 -15.91
C ILE A 66 -15.57 -19.68 -14.41
N LYS A 67 -16.14 -20.83 -14.00
CA LYS A 67 -15.87 -21.37 -12.68
C LYS A 67 -14.36 -21.34 -12.59
N MET A 68 -13.83 -20.44 -11.77
CA MET A 68 -12.44 -20.55 -11.35
C MET A 68 -12.33 -21.94 -10.72
N GLU A 69 -11.80 -22.89 -11.47
CA GLU A 69 -11.14 -24.03 -10.86
C GLU A 69 -10.08 -23.42 -9.96
N THR A 70 -10.28 -23.59 -8.65
CA THR A 70 -9.30 -23.27 -7.62
C THR A 70 -8.07 -24.11 -7.91
N ASN A 71 -7.18 -23.57 -8.75
CA ASN A 71 -5.91 -24.19 -9.04
C ASN A 71 -5.15 -24.19 -7.72
N SER A 72 -4.95 -25.37 -7.14
CA SER A 72 -4.30 -25.63 -5.85
C SER A 72 -2.80 -25.24 -5.82
N LYS A 73 -2.39 -24.27 -6.65
CA LYS A 73 -1.01 -23.86 -6.88
C LYS A 73 -0.63 -22.55 -6.21
N THR A 74 -1.58 -21.76 -5.72
CA THR A 74 -1.28 -20.49 -5.05
C THR A 74 -1.48 -20.61 -3.55
N VAL A 75 -0.54 -20.07 -2.77
CA VAL A 75 -0.63 -19.94 -1.31
C VAL A 75 -1.04 -18.50 -0.96
N PRO A 76 -1.67 -18.25 0.21
CA PRO A 76 -1.89 -16.89 0.70
C PRO A 76 -0.56 -16.12 0.78
N CYS A 77 -0.53 -14.94 0.18
CA CYS A 77 0.65 -14.10 0.08
C CYS A 77 0.39 -12.73 0.73
N ILE A 78 1.45 -12.12 1.24
CA ILE A 78 1.42 -10.83 1.92
C ILE A 78 2.55 -9.93 1.41
N VAL A 79 2.31 -8.63 1.51
CA VAL A 79 3.35 -7.60 1.46
C VAL A 79 3.67 -7.18 2.88
N VAL A 80 4.94 -7.20 3.28
CA VAL A 80 5.39 -6.77 4.60
C VAL A 80 6.21 -5.49 4.46
N TYR A 81 5.90 -4.50 5.30
CA TYR A 81 6.65 -3.26 5.44
C TYR A 81 7.55 -3.35 6.67
N VAL A 82 8.81 -2.93 6.48
CA VAL A 82 9.83 -2.81 7.52
C VAL A 82 10.64 -1.56 7.23
N THR A 83 10.75 -0.64 8.19
CA THR A 83 11.70 0.49 8.09
C THR A 83 13.04 0.10 8.69
N VAL A 84 14.12 0.71 8.18
CA VAL A 84 15.50 0.48 8.62
C VAL A 84 16.28 1.80 8.68
N PRO A 85 17.24 1.97 9.61
CA PRO A 85 17.88 3.25 9.89
C PRO A 85 18.78 3.78 8.77
N ASN A 86 19.26 2.90 7.88
CA ASN A 86 20.18 3.29 6.81
C ASN A 86 20.23 2.28 5.66
N LYS A 87 20.88 2.70 4.58
CA LYS A 87 21.02 1.95 3.33
C LYS A 87 21.78 0.63 3.51
N GLU A 88 22.80 0.61 4.35
CA GLU A 88 23.63 -0.55 4.61
C GLU A 88 22.84 -1.62 5.39
N ALA A 89 22.08 -1.21 6.41
CA ALA A 89 21.17 -2.06 7.17
C ALA A 89 20.09 -2.65 6.24
N GLY A 90 19.43 -1.82 5.44
CA GLY A 90 18.41 -2.27 4.48
C GLY A 90 18.94 -3.25 3.46
N LYS A 91 20.17 -3.04 2.96
CA LYS A 91 20.82 -3.99 2.03
C LYS A 91 21.07 -5.34 2.71
N LYS A 92 21.72 -5.34 3.88
CA LYS A 92 22.06 -6.57 4.61
C LYS A 92 20.81 -7.35 5.00
N LEU A 93 19.79 -6.67 5.52
CA LEU A 93 18.54 -7.28 5.94
C LEU A 93 17.80 -7.90 4.75
N ALA A 94 17.65 -7.15 3.65
CA ALA A 94 17.02 -7.66 2.43
C ALA A 94 17.75 -8.90 1.85
N GLU A 95 19.08 -8.87 1.78
CA GLU A 95 19.88 -10.00 1.31
C GLU A 95 19.71 -11.24 2.21
N SER A 96 19.72 -11.05 3.53
CA SER A 96 19.55 -12.15 4.49
C SER A 96 18.15 -12.80 4.39
N ILE A 97 17.09 -11.99 4.29
CA ILE A 97 15.70 -12.46 4.18
C ILE A 97 15.52 -13.35 2.95
N VAL A 98 16.03 -12.91 1.80
CA VAL A 98 15.92 -13.68 0.55
C VAL A 98 16.81 -14.93 0.61
N LYS A 99 18.03 -14.82 1.14
CA LYS A 99 18.95 -15.95 1.29
C LYS A 99 18.38 -17.07 2.17
N GLU A 100 17.67 -16.70 3.24
CA GLU A 100 17.00 -17.65 4.14
C GLU A 100 15.63 -18.13 3.61
N ARG A 101 15.24 -17.69 2.41
CA ARG A 101 13.98 -18.01 1.74
C ARG A 101 12.74 -17.63 2.57
N LEU A 102 12.88 -16.59 3.39
CA LEU A 102 11.80 -15.99 4.18
C LEU A 102 10.91 -15.07 3.35
N ALA A 103 11.38 -14.63 2.19
CA ALA A 103 10.61 -13.89 1.20
C ALA A 103 11.12 -14.18 -0.21
N ALA A 104 10.27 -14.00 -1.21
CA ALA A 104 10.66 -14.16 -2.61
C ALA A 104 11.44 -12.96 -3.14
N CYS A 105 11.05 -11.75 -2.73
CA CYS A 105 11.81 -10.52 -3.03
C CYS A 105 11.57 -9.42 -2.01
N VAL A 106 12.47 -8.42 -2.05
CA VAL A 106 12.42 -7.20 -1.25
C VAL A 106 12.70 -6.02 -2.17
N ASN A 107 11.80 -5.03 -2.21
CA ASN A 107 12.12 -3.72 -2.80
C ASN A 107 12.58 -2.79 -1.69
N ARG A 108 13.49 -1.88 -2.02
CA ARG A 108 14.10 -0.93 -1.09
C ARG A 108 13.77 0.48 -1.57
N VAL A 109 13.13 1.28 -0.73
CA VAL A 109 12.74 2.67 -1.03
C VAL A 109 13.57 3.60 -0.16
N PRO A 110 14.62 4.24 -0.71
CA PRO A 110 15.52 5.11 0.05
C PRO A 110 14.90 6.50 0.27
N GLY A 111 15.40 7.21 1.29
CA GLY A 111 15.06 8.61 1.53
C GLY A 111 13.66 8.80 2.11
N VAL A 112 13.21 7.86 2.93
CA VAL A 112 11.97 7.98 3.71
C VAL A 112 12.26 8.82 4.94
N GLU A 113 11.35 9.72 5.27
CA GLU A 113 11.39 10.47 6.53
C GLU A 113 10.27 9.94 7.42
N SER A 114 10.65 9.38 8.57
CA SER A 114 9.72 8.81 9.55
C SER A 114 9.50 9.80 10.67
N VAL A 115 8.25 10.16 10.92
CA VAL A 115 7.84 11.13 11.95
C VAL A 115 6.98 10.42 12.98
N TYR A 116 7.38 10.47 14.24
CA TYR A 116 6.72 9.75 15.34
C TYR A 116 6.92 10.49 16.67
N GLU A 117 6.11 10.17 17.68
CA GLU A 117 6.29 10.72 19.04
C GLU A 117 7.11 9.74 19.90
N TRP A 118 8.15 10.24 20.56
CA TRP A 118 8.93 9.49 21.52
C TRP A 118 9.29 10.34 22.73
N LYS A 119 9.01 9.82 23.92
CA LYS A 119 9.24 10.51 25.21
C LYS A 119 8.63 11.93 25.27
N GLY A 120 7.47 12.12 24.65
CA GLY A 120 6.73 13.39 24.64
C GLY A 120 7.24 14.41 23.61
N GLU A 121 8.17 14.04 22.74
CA GLU A 121 8.70 14.89 21.67
C GLU A 121 8.48 14.26 20.30
N ILE A 122 8.16 15.09 19.30
CA ILE A 122 8.10 14.64 17.91
C ILE A 122 9.53 14.45 17.39
N GLN A 123 9.83 13.23 16.98
CA GLN A 123 11.09 12.84 16.36
C GLN A 123 10.92 12.77 14.85
N THR A 124 12.03 12.88 14.14
CA THR A 124 12.10 12.74 12.70
C THR A 124 13.42 12.08 12.32
N ASP A 125 13.32 10.90 11.73
CA ASP A 125 14.48 10.10 11.33
C ASP A 125 14.47 9.83 9.82
N SER A 126 15.67 9.80 9.24
CA SER A 126 15.89 9.42 7.85
C SER A 126 16.08 7.91 7.77
N GLU A 127 15.22 7.25 7.01
CA GLU A 127 15.12 5.80 6.95
C GLU A 127 15.03 5.29 5.50
N GLU A 128 15.03 3.97 5.37
CA GLU A 128 14.66 3.26 4.16
C GLU A 128 13.48 2.33 4.44
N LEU A 129 12.52 2.25 3.50
CA LEU A 129 11.40 1.32 3.59
C LEU A 129 11.69 0.06 2.77
N LEU A 130 11.58 -1.09 3.41
CA LEU A 130 11.60 -2.41 2.78
C LEU A 130 10.17 -2.86 2.48
N ILE A 131 9.93 -3.24 1.22
CA ILE A 131 8.65 -3.80 0.75
C ILE A 131 8.89 -5.25 0.34
N ILE A 132 8.57 -6.15 1.26
CA ILE A 132 8.90 -7.57 1.23
C ILE A 132 7.68 -8.37 0.74
N LYS A 133 7.86 -9.28 -0.22
CA LYS A 133 6.75 -10.13 -0.73
C LYS A 133 7.00 -11.57 -0.30
N THR A 134 6.10 -12.12 0.50
CA THR A 134 6.25 -13.46 1.06
C THR A 134 4.91 -14.17 1.23
N ARG A 135 4.95 -15.41 1.74
CA ARG A 135 3.79 -16.18 2.16
C ARG A 135 3.29 -15.67 3.50
N GLU A 136 1.97 -15.72 3.70
CA GLU A 136 1.37 -15.41 5.00
C GLU A 136 1.92 -16.32 6.12
N SER A 137 2.14 -17.60 5.82
CA SER A 137 2.68 -18.60 6.76
C SER A 137 4.09 -18.28 7.28
N LEU A 138 4.83 -17.39 6.61
CA LEU A 138 6.20 -17.02 6.99
C LEU A 138 6.28 -15.74 7.80
N LEU A 139 5.15 -15.09 8.11
CA LEU A 139 5.14 -13.80 8.81
C LEU A 139 5.87 -13.87 10.16
N ASP A 140 5.60 -14.88 10.98
CA ASP A 140 6.24 -15.02 12.30
C ASP A 140 7.75 -15.24 12.17
N ALA A 141 8.16 -16.12 11.25
CA ALA A 141 9.57 -16.40 11.00
C ALA A 141 10.31 -15.18 10.44
N LEU A 142 9.67 -14.43 9.54
CA LEU A 142 10.19 -13.17 9.01
C LEU A 142 10.33 -12.11 10.12
N THR A 143 9.30 -11.96 10.96
CA THR A 143 9.29 -10.99 12.06
C THR A 143 10.41 -11.29 13.06
N GLU A 144 10.58 -12.54 13.44
CA GLU A 144 11.65 -12.96 14.34
C GLU A 144 13.04 -12.77 13.71
N HIS A 145 13.17 -13.02 12.40
CA HIS A 145 14.41 -12.75 11.67
C HIS A 145 14.75 -11.27 11.65
N VAL A 146 13.76 -10.41 11.36
CA VAL A 146 13.95 -8.95 11.42
C VAL A 146 14.39 -8.55 12.82
N ARG A 147 13.66 -8.95 13.87
CA ARG A 147 13.97 -8.62 15.27
C ARG A 147 15.41 -8.98 15.68
N LYS A 148 15.94 -10.12 15.22
CA LYS A 148 17.32 -10.55 15.52
C LYS A 148 18.40 -9.76 14.78
N ASN A 149 18.05 -9.18 13.63
CA ASN A 149 19.00 -8.56 12.71
C ASN A 149 18.74 -7.05 12.53
N HIS A 150 17.95 -6.45 13.43
CA HIS A 150 17.59 -5.04 13.40
C HIS A 150 18.27 -4.26 14.53
N GLU A 151 18.57 -2.99 14.28
CA GLU A 151 19.22 -2.11 15.26
C GLU A 151 18.24 -1.63 16.35
N TYR A 152 17.01 -1.34 15.96
CA TYR A 152 15.95 -0.96 16.88
C TYR A 152 15.49 -2.13 17.76
N GLU A 153 15.18 -1.82 19.01
CA GLU A 153 14.63 -2.78 19.98
C GLU A 153 13.24 -3.28 19.55
N VAL A 154 12.42 -2.40 18.99
CA VAL A 154 11.08 -2.68 18.48
C VAL A 154 11.00 -2.22 17.01
N PRO A 155 11.45 -3.05 16.05
CA PRO A 155 11.37 -2.70 14.63
C PRO A 155 9.92 -2.70 14.13
N GLU A 156 9.59 -1.81 13.20
CA GLU A 156 8.32 -1.88 12.46
C GLU A 156 8.30 -3.14 11.59
N VAL A 157 7.29 -3.99 11.77
CA VAL A 157 6.99 -5.12 10.88
C VAL A 157 5.48 -5.26 10.77
N ILE A 158 4.89 -4.84 9.65
CA ILE A 158 3.44 -4.89 9.42
C ILE A 158 3.13 -5.54 8.08
N ALA A 159 2.02 -6.28 8.01
CA ALA A 159 1.65 -7.06 6.82
C ALA A 159 0.33 -6.60 6.20
N LEU A 160 0.27 -6.64 4.87
CA LEU A 160 -0.90 -6.34 4.05
C LEU A 160 -1.21 -7.54 3.15
N PRO A 161 -2.48 -7.99 3.04
CA PRO A 161 -2.83 -9.15 2.23
C PRO A 161 -2.73 -8.87 0.73
N ILE A 162 -2.20 -9.83 -0.03
CA ILE A 162 -2.25 -9.82 -1.50
C ILE A 162 -3.52 -10.58 -1.93
N THR A 163 -4.49 -9.85 -2.49
CA THR A 163 -5.80 -10.39 -2.88
C THR A 163 -5.87 -10.89 -4.32
N GLY A 164 -4.80 -10.73 -5.10
CA GLY A 164 -4.71 -11.18 -6.49
C GLY A 164 -3.44 -10.69 -7.18
N GLY A 165 -3.32 -10.96 -8.48
CA GLY A 165 -2.19 -10.51 -9.29
C GLY A 165 -1.88 -11.46 -10.44
N ASN A 166 -0.67 -11.31 -11.01
CA ASN A 166 -0.20 -12.18 -12.08
C ASN A 166 0.06 -13.60 -11.55
N LEU A 167 -0.69 -14.61 -12.00
CA LEU A 167 -0.60 -15.99 -11.49
C LEU A 167 0.81 -16.59 -11.57
N PRO A 168 1.54 -16.51 -12.70
CA PRO A 168 2.94 -16.91 -12.77
C PRO A 168 3.85 -16.27 -11.71
N TYR A 169 3.59 -15.01 -11.35
CA TYR A 169 4.37 -14.32 -10.31
C TYR A 169 4.08 -14.88 -8.92
N LEU A 170 2.82 -15.15 -8.61
CA LEU A 170 2.42 -15.75 -7.33
C LEU A 170 2.93 -17.19 -7.20
N GLU A 171 2.96 -17.95 -8.30
CA GLU A 171 3.58 -19.28 -8.33
C GLU A 171 5.11 -19.20 -8.11
N TRP A 172 5.79 -18.25 -8.75
CA TRP A 172 7.21 -18.00 -8.50
C TRP A 172 7.48 -17.58 -7.05
N LEU A 173 6.63 -16.72 -6.46
CA LEU A 173 6.73 -16.30 -5.06
C LEU A 173 6.67 -17.51 -4.13
N ARG A 174 5.66 -18.38 -4.34
CA ARG A 174 5.54 -19.65 -3.60
C ARG A 174 6.80 -20.50 -3.78
N ASN A 175 7.26 -20.71 -5.00
CA ASN A 175 8.39 -21.61 -5.27
C ASN A 175 9.75 -21.06 -4.76
N SER A 176 9.85 -19.73 -4.57
CA SER A 176 11.08 -19.07 -4.10
C SER A 176 11.18 -18.99 -2.57
N THR A 177 10.07 -19.20 -1.88
CA THR A 177 9.99 -19.20 -0.41
C THR A 177 10.08 -20.62 0.13
N ARG A 178 10.40 -20.78 1.42
CA ARG A 178 10.31 -22.07 2.12
C ARG A 178 8.87 -22.38 2.52
N ASP A 179 8.61 -23.63 2.86
CA ASP A 179 7.28 -24.09 3.30
C ASP A 179 6.98 -23.72 4.75
#